data_AF-W0P9W9-F1
#
_entry.id   AF-W0P9W9-F1
#
_cell.length_a   1.000
_cell.length_b   1.000
_cell.length_c   1.000
_cell.angle_alpha   90.00
_cell.angle_beta   90.00
_cell.angle_gamma   90.00
#
_symmetry.space_group_name_H-M   'P 1'
#
loop_
_entity.id
_entity.type
_entity.pdbx_description
1 polymer ?
#
loop_
_entity_poly.entity_id
_entity_poly.type
_entity_poly.pdbx_seq_one_letter_code
_entity_poly.pdbx_strand_id
1 'polypeptide(L)'
;MLRLGLVMGAMCLMLVSPVTWALEEQLTMSVGKGDGQVIHFKREVKSLVVADEKIADVQMINSRTAYLFGKAIGGTRITALDANDTAFMDAQVIVGTGVRGGNVQEQATGKRVVARGQVRNLEQAVQQGTQLSGHDGNGVQSVNMMTQANLPQINLRVRFAEVSRQELLSYGVNWSALFNSGNFAFGLVTGGSLTPAAGATNVISGGFRSGGASIDMLLDALQSNGVLEILAEPNITTVTGRSASFLAGGEIPVPVPVNRDMVGIEYKSYGVSLVFTPTLLPNDRISLQVRPEVSTLASSGLVEIAGTTVPSFSVRRADTQVEVGSGQTFAIAGLFQRGNATDIDKLPILGDIPILGQLFQSRRFQRNETELVILITPYLVKPVSGKASATPLDSARENPARLLMGGPAGLKNSSNFGFYVY
;
A
#
# COMPACT_ATOMS: atom_id res chain seq x y z
N MET A 1 -92.88 44.09 -21.08
CA MET A 1 -93.97 43.67 -20.17
C MET A 1 -93.53 42.42 -19.42
N LEU A 2 -93.65 42.45 -18.08
CA LEU A 2 -93.54 41.37 -17.06
C LEU A 2 -92.24 40.53 -17.05
N ARG A 3 -91.30 40.65 -16.10
CA ARG A 3 -91.27 40.37 -14.63
C ARG A 3 -91.61 38.93 -14.19
N LEU A 4 -90.58 38.26 -13.65
CA LEU A 4 -90.48 37.58 -12.33
C LEU A 4 -90.48 36.03 -12.23
N GLY A 5 -89.50 35.51 -11.46
CA GLY A 5 -89.50 34.21 -10.74
C GLY A 5 -88.54 33.17 -11.35
N LEU A 6 -87.24 33.11 -10.99
CA LEU A 6 -86.65 32.61 -9.73
C LEU A 6 -87.24 31.27 -9.24
N VAL A 7 -86.67 30.16 -9.70
CA VAL A 7 -86.62 28.91 -8.94
C VAL A 7 -85.19 28.36 -8.99
N MET A 8 -84.70 28.12 -7.78
CA MET A 8 -83.33 27.83 -7.37
C MET A 8 -83.06 26.33 -7.53
N GLY A 9 -82.31 25.94 -8.56
CA GLY A 9 -81.81 24.57 -8.72
C GLY A 9 -80.39 24.48 -8.18
N ALA A 10 -80.25 24.18 -6.89
CA ALA A 10 -78.97 23.91 -6.26
C ALA A 10 -78.38 22.59 -6.80
N MET A 11 -77.54 22.70 -7.83
CA MET A 11 -76.74 21.58 -8.33
C MET A 11 -75.58 21.35 -7.34
N CYS A 12 -75.83 20.50 -6.34
CA CYS A 12 -74.84 20.05 -5.38
C CYS A 12 -73.81 19.19 -6.11
N LEU A 13 -72.64 19.76 -6.37
CA LEU A 13 -71.46 19.06 -6.87
C LEU A 13 -70.96 18.12 -5.76
N MET A 14 -71.32 16.84 -5.80
CA MET A 14 -70.70 15.85 -4.92
C MET A 14 -69.23 15.70 -5.31
N LEU A 15 -68.36 16.41 -4.60
CA LEU A 15 -66.94 16.10 -4.48
C LEU A 15 -66.83 14.72 -3.81
N VAL A 16 -66.78 13.66 -4.62
CA VAL A 16 -66.23 12.39 -4.18
C VAL A 16 -64.74 12.62 -4.01
N SER A 17 -64.33 12.97 -2.80
CA SER A 17 -62.92 12.93 -2.41
C SER A 17 -62.41 11.52 -2.73
N PRO A 18 -61.38 11.34 -3.57
CA PRO A 18 -60.72 10.05 -3.63
C PRO A 18 -60.24 9.76 -2.21
N VAL A 19 -60.70 8.65 -1.63
CA VAL A 19 -60.09 8.09 -0.42
C VAL A 19 -58.65 7.83 -0.82
N THR A 20 -57.76 8.73 -0.42
CA THR A 20 -56.33 8.57 -0.61
C THR A 20 -55.95 7.37 0.24
N TRP A 21 -55.80 6.21 -0.40
CA TRP A 21 -55.21 5.05 0.25
C TRP A 21 -53.82 5.48 0.66
N ALA A 22 -53.60 5.60 1.98
CA ALA A 22 -52.27 5.83 2.51
C ALA A 22 -51.40 4.68 2.01
N LEU A 23 -50.33 5.03 1.28
CA LEU A 23 -49.29 4.08 0.90
C LEU A 23 -48.74 3.47 2.18
N GLU A 24 -49.14 2.23 2.46
CA GLU A 24 -48.63 1.46 3.58
C GLU A 24 -47.15 1.23 3.33
N GLU A 25 -46.32 1.80 4.20
CA GLU A 25 -44.87 1.68 4.16
C GLU A 25 -44.54 0.18 4.30
N GLN A 26 -44.26 -0.50 3.19
CA GLN A 26 -43.86 -1.91 3.21
C GLN A 26 -42.50 -2.01 3.91
N LEU A 27 -42.52 -2.38 5.18
CA LEU A 27 -41.32 -2.48 5.99
C LEU A 27 -40.68 -3.85 5.79
N THR A 28 -39.44 -3.90 5.30
CA THR A 28 -38.69 -5.16 5.22
C THR A 28 -37.78 -5.30 6.43
N MET A 29 -37.92 -6.40 7.18
CA MET A 29 -37.13 -6.74 8.36
C MET A 29 -36.31 -8.00 8.10
N SER A 30 -35.06 -8.03 8.56
CA SER A 30 -34.17 -9.18 8.40
C SER A 30 -33.72 -9.70 9.76
N VAL A 31 -33.92 -11.00 10.01
CA VAL A 31 -33.56 -11.69 11.25
C VAL A 31 -32.78 -12.96 10.94
N GLY A 32 -31.83 -13.32 11.79
CA GLY A 32 -31.07 -14.57 11.67
C GLY A 32 -31.88 -15.79 12.11
N LYS A 33 -31.69 -16.95 11.48
CA LYS A 33 -32.22 -18.23 11.96
C LYS A 33 -31.59 -18.54 13.33
N GLY A 34 -32.43 -18.68 14.36
CA GLY A 34 -32.00 -18.87 15.74
C GLY A 34 -31.71 -17.57 16.50
N ASP A 35 -31.72 -16.42 15.80
CA ASP A 35 -31.61 -15.10 16.41
C ASP A 35 -33.00 -14.49 16.64
N GLY A 36 -33.05 -13.50 17.54
CA GLY A 36 -34.24 -12.69 17.74
C GLY A 36 -33.95 -11.20 17.78
N GLN A 37 -34.95 -10.42 17.39
CA GLN A 37 -34.89 -8.97 17.32
C GLN A 37 -36.09 -8.35 18.02
N VAL A 38 -35.83 -7.32 18.84
CA VAL A 38 -36.90 -6.52 19.45
C VAL A 38 -37.43 -5.52 18.42
N ILE A 39 -38.75 -5.49 18.26
CA ILE A 39 -39.48 -4.52 17.44
C ILE A 39 -40.20 -3.56 18.38
N HIS A 40 -40.01 -2.26 18.13
CA HIS A 40 -40.71 -1.19 18.83
C HIS A 40 -41.77 -0.57 17.92
N PHE A 41 -43.01 -0.50 18.40
CA PHE A 41 -44.13 0.08 17.67
C PHE A 41 -44.35 1.53 18.09
N LYS A 42 -44.66 2.39 17.11
CA LYS A 42 -44.98 3.81 17.36
C LYS A 42 -46.37 4.00 17.98
N ARG A 43 -47.24 3.00 17.86
CA ARG A 43 -48.62 2.96 18.36
C ARG A 43 -48.85 1.71 19.18
N GLU A 44 -49.91 1.70 19.97
CA GLU A 44 -50.28 0.51 20.74
C GLU A 44 -50.83 -0.58 19.82
N VAL A 45 -50.41 -1.81 20.09
CA VAL A 45 -50.72 -3.00 19.32
C VAL A 45 -51.53 -3.93 20.20
N LYS A 46 -52.71 -4.32 19.71
CA LYS A 46 -53.59 -5.28 20.39
C LYS A 46 -53.22 -6.71 20.05
N SER A 47 -52.88 -6.98 18.79
CA SER A 47 -52.48 -8.30 18.33
C SER A 47 -51.51 -8.24 17.15
N LEU A 48 -50.66 -9.26 17.07
CA LEU A 48 -49.74 -9.49 15.96
C LEU A 48 -50.13 -10.80 15.30
N VAL A 49 -50.18 -10.79 13.97
CA VAL A 49 -50.48 -11.97 13.16
C VAL A 49 -49.28 -12.27 12.30
N VAL A 50 -48.81 -13.52 12.34
CA VAL A 50 -47.71 -14.01 11.51
C VAL A 50 -48.30 -14.94 10.44
N ALA A 51 -47.99 -14.68 9.17
CA ALA A 51 -48.53 -15.47 8.06
C ALA A 51 -48.06 -16.94 8.06
N ASP A 52 -46.81 -17.17 8.45
CA ASP A 52 -46.21 -18.50 8.61
C ASP A 52 -45.32 -18.55 9.85
N GLU A 53 -45.84 -19.17 10.91
CA GLU A 53 -45.19 -19.35 12.22
C GLU A 53 -44.04 -20.39 12.19
N LYS A 54 -43.93 -21.20 11.12
CA LYS A 54 -42.80 -22.13 10.96
C LYS A 54 -41.53 -21.40 10.58
N ILE A 55 -41.66 -20.25 9.91
CA ILE A 55 -40.56 -19.42 9.41
C ILE A 55 -40.11 -18.44 10.50
N ALA A 56 -41.03 -17.63 11.04
CA ALA A 56 -40.74 -16.71 12.13
C ALA A 56 -41.88 -16.68 13.13
N ASP A 57 -41.54 -16.43 14.39
CA ASP A 57 -42.50 -16.32 15.48
C ASP A 57 -42.37 -14.95 16.15
N VAL A 58 -43.48 -14.44 16.67
CA VAL A 58 -43.53 -13.11 17.24
C VAL A 58 -44.30 -13.15 18.55
N GLN A 59 -43.64 -12.71 19.62
CA GLN A 59 -44.25 -12.64 20.93
C GLN A 59 -44.32 -11.18 21.41
N MET A 60 -45.51 -10.73 21.80
CA MET A 60 -45.64 -9.41 22.42
C MET A 60 -45.11 -9.46 23.85
N ILE A 61 -44.21 -8.51 24.17
CA ILE A 61 -43.71 -8.28 25.53
C ILE A 61 -44.64 -7.28 26.23
N ASN A 62 -45.06 -6.23 25.52
CA ASN A 62 -46.04 -5.25 25.97
C ASN A 62 -46.78 -4.66 24.74
N SER A 63 -47.74 -3.75 24.97
CA SER A 63 -48.54 -3.14 23.90
C SER A 63 -47.74 -2.32 22.87
N ARG A 64 -46.44 -2.07 23.07
CA ARG A 64 -45.58 -1.34 22.13
C ARG A 64 -44.29 -2.05 21.76
N THR A 65 -44.09 -3.28 22.25
CA THR A 65 -42.83 -4.00 22.08
C THR A 65 -43.11 -5.47 21.84
N ALA A 66 -42.55 -6.01 20.76
CA ALA A 66 -42.60 -7.44 20.48
C ALA A 66 -41.20 -7.98 20.19
N TYR A 67 -41.02 -9.27 20.45
CA TYR A 67 -39.83 -10.02 20.13
C TYR A 67 -40.09 -10.89 18.91
N LEU A 68 -39.36 -10.64 17.83
CA LEU A 68 -39.37 -11.44 16.60
C LEU A 68 -38.26 -12.48 16.68
N PHE A 69 -38.60 -13.75 16.44
CA PHE A 69 -37.67 -14.86 16.46
C PHE A 69 -37.66 -15.61 15.11
N GLY A 70 -36.49 -15.79 14.50
CA GLY A 70 -36.35 -16.55 13.26
C GLY A 70 -36.25 -18.05 13.52
N LYS A 71 -37.26 -18.85 13.15
CA LYS A 71 -37.28 -20.32 13.36
C LYS A 71 -36.71 -21.09 12.16
N ALA A 72 -37.10 -20.73 10.94
CA ALA A 72 -36.65 -21.37 9.72
C ALA A 72 -36.38 -20.34 8.62
N ILE A 73 -35.47 -20.66 7.70
CA ILE A 73 -35.09 -19.78 6.59
C ILE A 73 -36.28 -19.64 5.64
N GLY A 74 -36.64 -18.41 5.31
CA GLY A 74 -37.79 -18.12 4.46
C GLY A 74 -38.29 -16.68 4.60
N GLY A 75 -39.33 -16.36 3.82
CA GLY A 75 -40.05 -15.09 3.92
C GLY A 75 -41.41 -15.32 4.58
N THR A 76 -41.73 -14.54 5.60
CA THR A 76 -43.07 -14.50 6.21
C THR A 76 -43.49 -13.05 6.39
N ARG A 77 -44.77 -12.83 6.68
CA ARG A 77 -45.33 -11.49 6.83
C ARG A 77 -45.90 -11.34 8.23
N ILE A 78 -45.66 -10.17 8.83
CA ILE A 78 -46.21 -9.82 10.13
C ILE A 78 -47.10 -8.61 9.95
N THR A 79 -48.33 -8.75 10.42
CA THR A 79 -49.31 -7.66 10.42
C THR A 79 -49.65 -7.29 11.86
N ALA A 80 -49.60 -5.99 12.16
CA ALA A 80 -49.97 -5.45 13.47
C ALA A 80 -51.36 -4.81 13.43
N LEU A 81 -52.20 -5.20 14.40
CA LEU A 81 -53.60 -4.77 14.51
C LEU A 81 -53.78 -3.86 15.72
N ASP A 82 -54.54 -2.78 15.53
CA ASP A 82 -54.95 -1.85 16.59
C ASP A 82 -56.21 -2.36 17.35
N ALA A 83 -56.67 -1.64 18.37
CA ALA A 83 -57.83 -1.95 19.19
C ALA A 83 -59.12 -2.22 18.38
N ASN A 84 -59.27 -1.53 17.24
CA ASN A 84 -60.38 -1.65 16.29
C ASN A 84 -60.16 -2.75 15.23
N ASP A 85 -59.23 -3.68 15.45
CA ASP A 85 -58.85 -4.77 14.53
C ASP A 85 -58.47 -4.28 13.12
N THR A 86 -58.00 -3.04 13.03
CA THR A 86 -57.51 -2.44 11.78
C THR A 86 -56.01 -2.63 11.68
N ALA A 87 -55.53 -3.17 10.55
CA ALA A 87 -54.11 -3.27 10.25
C ALA A 87 -53.53 -1.88 10.03
N PHE A 88 -52.46 -1.55 10.73
CA PHE A 88 -51.75 -0.27 10.59
C PHE A 88 -50.27 -0.44 10.22
N MET A 89 -49.78 -1.68 10.21
CA MET A 89 -48.43 -2.02 9.83
C MET A 89 -48.42 -3.42 9.21
N ASP A 90 -47.90 -3.51 8.00
CA ASP A 90 -47.57 -4.75 7.33
C ASP A 90 -46.08 -4.81 6.99
N ALA A 91 -45.39 -5.84 7.49
CA ALA A 91 -43.95 -5.96 7.36
C ALA A 91 -43.55 -7.33 6.82
N GLN A 92 -42.70 -7.35 5.80
CA GLN A 92 -42.09 -8.55 5.28
C GLN A 92 -40.86 -8.93 6.11
N VAL A 93 -40.87 -10.11 6.71
CA VAL A 93 -39.74 -10.67 7.45
C VAL A 93 -39.01 -11.67 6.58
N ILE A 94 -37.71 -11.46 6.44
CA ILE A 94 -36.79 -12.38 5.77
C ILE A 94 -35.89 -12.98 6.85
N VAL A 95 -36.06 -14.29 7.07
CA VAL A 95 -35.21 -15.06 8.00
C VAL A 95 -34.05 -15.65 7.20
N GLY A 96 -32.84 -15.15 7.44
CA GLY A 96 -31.60 -15.57 6.77
C GLY A 96 -30.62 -16.25 7.72
N THR A 97 -29.51 -16.77 7.20
CA THR A 97 -28.38 -17.18 8.05
C THR A 97 -27.66 -15.90 8.46
N GLY A 98 -27.77 -15.51 9.73
CA GLY A 98 -27.38 -14.18 10.19
C GLY A 98 -25.98 -13.77 9.75
N VAL A 99 -25.90 -12.69 8.96
CA VAL A 99 -24.65 -11.93 8.78
C VAL A 99 -24.98 -10.44 8.79
N ARG A 100 -24.84 -9.82 9.97
CA ARG A 100 -24.59 -8.39 10.07
C ARG A 100 -23.11 -8.15 9.81
N GLY A 101 -22.77 -7.64 8.63
CA GLY A 101 -21.41 -7.17 8.36
C GLY A 101 -21.09 -6.98 6.88
N GLY A 102 -21.35 -5.79 6.35
CA GLY A 102 -20.95 -5.37 4.99
C GLY A 102 -22.14 -5.19 4.04
N ASN A 103 -21.91 -4.51 2.90
CA ASN A 103 -22.86 -4.36 1.79
C ASN A 103 -23.08 -5.70 1.06
N VAL A 104 -23.35 -6.77 1.81
CA VAL A 104 -23.63 -8.11 1.30
C VAL A 104 -25.10 -8.38 1.56
N GLN A 105 -25.88 -8.42 0.49
CA GLN A 105 -27.28 -8.81 0.50
C GLN A 105 -27.38 -10.25 0.01
N GLU A 106 -27.86 -11.13 0.87
CA GLU A 106 -28.23 -12.48 0.50
C GLU A 106 -29.66 -12.47 -0.03
N GLN A 107 -29.82 -12.80 -1.31
CA GLN A 107 -31.14 -12.93 -1.93
C GLN A 107 -31.38 -14.41 -2.24
N ALA A 108 -32.36 -15.00 -1.56
CA ALA A 108 -32.89 -16.31 -1.90
C ALA A 108 -33.83 -16.18 -3.10
N THR A 109 -33.49 -16.79 -4.24
CA THR A 109 -34.39 -16.92 -5.39
C THR A 109 -34.74 -18.39 -5.55
N GLY A 110 -35.90 -18.79 -5.04
CA GLY A 110 -36.35 -20.19 -5.05
C GLY A 110 -35.42 -21.11 -4.25
N LYS A 111 -34.94 -22.18 -4.89
CA LYS A 111 -33.99 -23.17 -4.32
C LYS A 111 -32.51 -22.75 -4.40
N ARG A 112 -32.21 -21.46 -4.57
CA ARG A 112 -30.83 -20.96 -4.71
C ARG A 112 -30.60 -19.81 -3.75
N VAL A 113 -29.54 -19.92 -2.95
CA VAL A 113 -29.05 -18.81 -2.11
C VAL A 113 -27.95 -18.11 -2.89
N VAL A 114 -28.16 -16.83 -3.19
CA VAL A 114 -27.18 -16.00 -3.89
C VAL A 114 -26.72 -14.91 -2.94
N ALA A 115 -25.44 -14.94 -2.58
CA ALA A 115 -24.81 -13.85 -1.87
C ALA A 115 -24.25 -12.84 -2.89
N ARG A 116 -24.75 -11.60 -2.85
CA ARG A 116 -24.27 -10.48 -3.68
C ARG A 116 -23.77 -9.36 -2.79
N GLY A 117 -22.53 -8.94 -2.99
CA GLY A 117 -21.96 -7.83 -2.24
C GLY A 117 -20.49 -7.55 -2.51
N GLN A 118 -20.01 -6.44 -1.96
CA GLN A 118 -18.59 -6.08 -1.96
C GLN A 118 -17.92 -6.55 -0.67
N VAL A 119 -16.89 -7.39 -0.80
CA VAL A 119 -16.07 -7.89 0.31
C VAL A 119 -14.75 -7.12 0.39
N ARG A 120 -14.30 -6.82 1.60
CA ARG A 120 -13.08 -6.00 1.84
C ARG A 120 -11.79 -6.79 1.69
N ASN A 121 -11.81 -8.10 1.90
CA ASN A 121 -10.64 -8.98 1.80
C ASN A 121 -11.03 -10.36 1.26
N LEU A 122 -10.03 -11.09 0.73
CA LEU A 122 -10.21 -12.42 0.16
C LEU A 122 -10.64 -13.44 1.23
N GLU A 123 -10.20 -13.28 2.47
CA GLU A 123 -10.53 -14.16 3.58
C GLU A 123 -12.03 -14.12 3.94
N GLN A 124 -12.67 -12.94 4.00
CA GLN A 124 -14.13 -12.84 4.19
C GLN A 124 -14.88 -13.47 3.02
N ALA A 125 -14.38 -13.34 1.79
CA ALA A 125 -14.98 -13.96 0.61
C ALA A 125 -14.96 -15.49 0.69
N VAL A 126 -13.84 -16.06 1.17
CA VAL A 126 -13.67 -17.52 1.34
C VAL A 126 -14.51 -18.04 2.50
N GLN A 127 -14.55 -17.34 3.65
CA GLN A 127 -15.37 -17.71 4.79
C GLN A 127 -16.88 -17.67 4.47
N GLN A 128 -17.33 -16.65 3.73
CA GLN A 128 -18.71 -16.59 3.29
C GLN A 128 -18.99 -17.65 2.20
N GLY A 129 -18.04 -17.92 1.31
CA GLY A 129 -18.13 -19.00 0.32
C GLY A 129 -18.30 -20.38 0.94
N THR A 130 -17.54 -20.71 1.98
CA THR A 130 -17.66 -22.02 2.67
C THR A 130 -18.96 -22.16 3.46
N GLN A 131 -19.48 -21.08 4.03
CA GLN A 131 -20.81 -21.05 4.67
C GLN A 131 -21.93 -21.28 3.64
N LEU A 132 -21.79 -20.74 2.43
CA LEU A 132 -22.73 -20.94 1.32
C LEU A 132 -22.66 -22.37 0.76
N SER A 133 -21.47 -22.96 0.60
CA SER A 133 -21.29 -24.34 0.15
C SER A 133 -21.73 -25.40 1.18
N GLY A 134 -21.78 -25.05 2.47
CA GLY A 134 -22.40 -25.89 3.51
C GLY A 134 -23.90 -26.17 3.27
N HIS A 135 -24.55 -25.42 2.37
CA HIS A 135 -25.95 -25.59 1.98
C HIS A 135 -26.18 -26.49 0.75
N ASP A 136 -25.12 -26.96 0.06
CA ASP A 136 -25.26 -27.81 -1.15
C ASP A 136 -25.77 -29.24 -0.84
N GLY A 137 -25.85 -29.64 0.44
CA GLY A 137 -26.29 -30.98 0.86
C GLY A 137 -27.74 -31.35 0.52
N ASN A 138 -28.61 -30.38 0.19
CA ASN A 138 -30.04 -30.61 -0.11
C ASN A 138 -30.44 -30.21 -1.56
N GLY A 139 -29.48 -30.17 -2.50
CA GLY A 139 -29.74 -29.83 -3.91
C GLY A 139 -30.02 -28.35 -4.16
N VAL A 140 -29.55 -27.48 -3.27
CA VAL A 140 -29.61 -26.02 -3.37
C VAL A 140 -28.26 -25.54 -3.87
N GLN A 141 -28.16 -25.23 -5.17
CA GLN A 141 -26.93 -24.69 -5.76
C GLN A 141 -26.65 -23.28 -5.21
N SER A 142 -25.63 -23.17 -4.37
CA SER A 142 -25.14 -21.88 -3.91
C SER A 142 -24.30 -21.19 -5.00
N VAL A 143 -24.54 -19.89 -5.25
CA VAL A 143 -23.75 -19.11 -6.23
C VAL A 143 -23.18 -17.89 -5.54
N ASN A 144 -21.85 -17.86 -5.42
CA ASN A 144 -21.12 -16.73 -4.86
C ASN A 144 -20.85 -15.69 -5.97
N MET A 145 -21.47 -14.51 -5.87
CA MET A 145 -21.28 -13.39 -6.80
C MET A 145 -20.62 -12.18 -6.12
N MET A 146 -19.82 -12.42 -5.08
CA MET A 146 -19.08 -11.34 -4.42
C MET A 146 -18.05 -10.75 -5.38
N THR A 147 -18.04 -9.43 -5.49
CA THR A 147 -17.05 -8.70 -6.28
C THR A 147 -16.08 -8.05 -5.31
N GLN A 148 -14.80 -8.41 -5.41
CA GLN A 148 -13.76 -7.80 -4.59
C GLN A 148 -13.56 -6.35 -5.05
N ALA A 149 -13.95 -5.41 -4.21
CA ALA A 149 -13.74 -4.00 -4.45
C ALA A 149 -12.30 -3.66 -4.07
N ASN A 150 -11.45 -3.52 -5.08
CA ASN A 150 -10.05 -3.09 -5.03
C ASN A 150 -9.05 -4.17 -4.57
N LEU A 151 -8.14 -4.54 -5.47
CA LEU A 151 -6.95 -5.31 -5.14
C LEU A 151 -5.99 -4.43 -4.33
N PRO A 152 -5.43 -4.91 -3.22
CA PRO A 152 -4.39 -4.19 -2.48
C PRO A 152 -3.23 -3.81 -3.42
N GLN A 153 -2.84 -2.54 -3.38
CA GLN A 153 -1.70 -2.03 -4.14
C GLN A 153 -0.51 -1.87 -3.21
N ILE A 154 0.68 -2.16 -3.74
CA ILE A 154 1.93 -2.12 -3.01
C ILE A 154 2.89 -1.24 -3.81
N ASN A 155 3.36 -0.18 -3.17
CA ASN A 155 4.41 0.68 -3.67
C ASN A 155 5.76 0.18 -3.15
N LEU A 156 6.76 0.05 -4.02
CA LEU A 156 8.11 -0.35 -3.65
C LEU A 156 9.08 0.79 -3.97
N ARG A 157 9.79 1.24 -2.94
CA ARG A 157 10.94 2.13 -3.05
C ARG A 157 12.21 1.32 -2.85
N VAL A 158 13.19 1.47 -3.74
CA VAL A 158 14.53 0.88 -3.59
C VAL A 158 15.55 2.01 -3.56
N ARG A 159 16.61 1.88 -2.77
CA ARG A 159 17.73 2.83 -2.72
C ARG A 159 19.03 2.09 -2.91
N PHE A 160 19.85 2.56 -3.84
CA PHE A 160 21.24 2.17 -3.99
C PHE A 160 22.10 3.24 -3.35
N ALA A 161 22.79 2.89 -2.28
CA ALA A 161 23.58 3.83 -1.50
C ALA A 161 25.03 3.36 -1.43
N GLU A 162 25.97 4.24 -1.75
CA GLU A 162 27.40 3.99 -1.65
C GLU A 162 28.04 5.01 -0.70
N VAL A 163 28.97 4.55 0.14
CA VAL A 163 29.69 5.40 1.10
C VAL A 163 31.19 5.15 1.05
N SER A 164 31.96 6.24 1.10
CA SER A 164 33.38 6.20 1.48
C SER A 164 33.54 5.92 2.98
N ARG A 165 34.17 4.79 3.33
CA ARG A 165 34.34 4.38 4.74
C ARG A 165 35.24 5.33 5.54
N GLN A 166 36.19 6.00 4.89
CA GLN A 166 37.12 6.92 5.57
C GLN A 166 36.38 8.13 6.14
N GLU A 167 35.42 8.65 5.39
CA GLU A 167 34.55 9.73 5.83
C GLU A 167 33.60 9.23 6.91
N LEU A 168 33.00 8.06 6.73
CA LEU A 168 32.03 7.51 7.68
C LEU A 168 32.64 7.15 9.05
N LEU A 169 33.89 6.67 9.09
CA LEU A 169 34.64 6.45 10.34
C LEU A 169 35.01 7.75 11.06
N SER A 170 35.27 8.83 10.31
CA SER A 170 35.53 10.14 10.92
C SER A 170 34.30 10.70 11.66
N TYR A 171 33.10 10.30 11.24
CA TYR A 171 31.82 10.60 11.90
C TYR A 171 31.39 9.56 12.95
N GLY A 172 32.17 8.49 13.17
CA GLY A 172 31.93 7.50 14.24
C GLY A 172 30.79 6.50 14.00
N VAL A 173 30.26 6.39 12.77
CA VAL A 173 29.21 5.42 12.43
C VAL A 173 29.86 4.08 12.03
N ASN A 174 29.32 2.95 12.49
CA ASN A 174 29.88 1.62 12.19
C ASN A 174 28.78 0.68 11.65
N TRP A 175 28.77 0.44 10.34
CA TRP A 175 27.79 -0.43 9.68
C TRP A 175 28.03 -1.93 9.91
N SER A 176 29.26 -2.35 10.20
CA SER A 176 29.54 -3.76 10.50
C SER A 176 28.87 -4.25 11.80
N ALA A 177 28.57 -3.33 12.73
CA ALA A 177 27.82 -3.65 13.93
C ALA A 177 26.34 -3.99 13.64
N LEU A 178 25.78 -3.57 12.50
CA LEU A 178 24.41 -3.87 12.09
C LEU A 178 24.24 -5.29 11.55
N PHE A 179 25.29 -5.88 10.96
CA PHE A 179 25.21 -7.16 10.25
C PHE A 179 25.86 -8.34 10.98
N ASN A 180 26.74 -8.10 11.97
CA ASN A 180 27.66 -9.13 12.48
C ASN A 180 27.35 -9.61 13.91
N SER A 181 26.36 -9.04 14.61
CA SER A 181 25.93 -9.55 15.93
C SER A 181 24.67 -10.40 15.79
N GLY A 182 24.77 -11.71 16.06
CA GLY A 182 23.68 -12.69 16.02
C GLY A 182 22.47 -12.44 16.96
N ASN A 183 22.36 -11.26 17.55
CA ASN A 183 21.13 -10.70 18.10
C ASN A 183 20.72 -9.51 17.23
N PHE A 184 19.72 -9.70 16.37
CA PHE A 184 19.12 -8.64 15.57
C PHE A 184 18.32 -7.67 16.47
N ALA A 185 19.00 -6.67 17.03
CA ALA A 185 18.36 -5.54 17.69
C ALA A 185 18.35 -4.34 16.72
N PHE A 186 17.32 -4.27 15.87
CA PHE A 186 16.98 -3.02 15.16
C PHE A 186 16.34 -2.06 16.16
N GLY A 187 17.20 -1.39 16.92
CA GLY A 187 16.88 -0.25 17.76
C GLY A 187 18.16 0.53 17.95
N LEU A 188 18.19 1.78 17.47
CA LEU A 188 19.15 2.76 17.95
C LEU A 188 19.09 2.70 19.48
N VAL A 189 20.19 2.29 20.11
CA VAL A 189 20.28 2.06 21.56
C VAL A 189 19.82 3.34 22.27
N THR A 190 18.55 3.31 22.67
CA THR A 190 17.95 4.38 23.45
C THR A 190 18.37 4.10 24.88
N GLY A 191 19.45 4.74 25.32
CA GLY A 191 19.77 4.87 26.74
C GLY A 191 20.42 3.67 27.45
N GLY A 192 20.86 2.63 26.75
CA GLY A 192 21.69 1.57 27.34
C GLY A 192 23.17 1.94 27.28
N SER A 193 23.82 2.17 28.43
CA SER A 193 25.27 2.36 28.53
C SER A 193 26.00 1.15 27.92
N LEU A 194 26.58 1.31 26.73
CA LEU A 194 27.54 0.36 26.19
C LEU A 194 28.82 0.48 27.01
N THR A 195 29.03 -0.41 27.96
CA THR A 195 30.36 -0.66 28.51
C THR A 195 31.27 -1.06 27.35
N PRO A 196 32.32 -0.28 27.02
CA PRO A 196 33.23 -0.66 25.96
C PRO A 196 33.82 -2.03 26.29
N ALA A 197 33.76 -2.97 25.35
CA ALA A 197 34.63 -4.13 25.41
C ALA A 197 36.07 -3.61 25.53
N ALA A 198 36.80 -4.09 26.53
CA ALA A 198 38.16 -3.63 26.84
C ALA A 198 39.03 -3.69 25.56
N GLY A 199 39.44 -2.52 25.05
CA GLY A 199 40.33 -2.41 23.88
C GLY A 199 39.87 -1.48 22.75
N ALA A 200 38.65 -0.93 22.78
CA ALA A 200 38.19 0.04 21.78
C ALA A 200 38.46 1.50 22.26
N THR A 201 39.59 2.06 21.88
CA THR A 201 40.08 3.36 22.40
C THR A 201 39.54 4.61 21.70
N ASN A 202 38.61 4.52 20.75
CA ASN A 202 38.07 5.69 20.04
C ASN A 202 36.61 5.48 19.60
N VAL A 203 35.67 5.58 20.55
CA VAL A 203 34.23 5.67 20.24
C VAL A 203 33.69 6.94 20.88
N ILE A 204 33.42 7.96 20.07
CA ILE A 204 32.70 9.17 20.50
C ILE A 204 31.20 8.83 20.46
N SER A 205 30.60 8.61 21.62
CA SER A 205 29.16 8.34 21.77
C SER A 205 28.38 9.64 22.02
N GLY A 206 27.89 10.25 20.94
CA GLY A 206 26.92 11.35 21.00
C GLY A 206 25.49 10.81 20.94
N GLY A 207 24.79 10.76 22.07
CA GLY A 207 23.38 10.31 22.12
C GLY A 207 22.40 11.44 21.81
N PHE A 208 21.69 11.37 20.68
CA PHE A 208 20.56 12.24 20.40
C PHE A 208 19.31 11.75 21.16
N ARG A 209 18.78 12.57 22.06
CA ARG A 209 17.53 12.32 22.78
C ARG A 209 16.39 13.02 22.06
N SER A 210 15.71 12.35 21.14
CA SER A 210 14.33 12.72 20.76
C SER A 210 13.66 11.57 20.02
N GLY A 211 12.45 11.23 20.43
CA GLY A 211 11.65 10.15 19.86
C GLY A 211 11.40 10.36 18.36
N GLY A 212 11.60 9.30 17.57
CA GLY A 212 11.22 9.26 16.16
C GLY A 212 12.29 9.65 15.15
N ALA A 213 13.57 9.79 15.53
CA ALA A 213 14.65 9.99 14.56
C ALA A 213 14.90 8.68 13.76
N SER A 214 14.23 8.57 12.62
CA SER A 214 14.30 7.45 11.70
C SER A 214 15.66 7.39 11.00
N ILE A 215 16.03 6.19 10.53
CA ILE A 215 17.20 5.94 9.68
C ILE A 215 17.29 6.95 8.53
N ASP A 216 16.15 7.41 8.00
CA ASP A 216 16.07 8.46 6.98
C ASP A 216 16.75 9.77 7.41
N MET A 217 16.61 10.22 8.66
CA MET A 217 17.25 11.46 9.13
C MET A 217 18.78 11.35 9.17
N LEU A 218 19.30 10.17 9.53
CA LEU A 218 20.74 9.90 9.49
C LEU A 218 21.24 9.84 8.04
N LEU A 219 20.50 9.16 7.15
CA LEU A 219 20.82 9.09 5.72
C LEU A 219 20.81 10.49 5.10
N ASP A 220 19.80 11.30 5.38
CA ASP A 220 19.68 12.69 4.89
C ASP A 220 20.83 13.56 5.42
N ALA A 221 21.22 13.40 6.71
CA ALA A 221 22.35 14.11 7.29
C ALA A 221 23.68 13.69 6.63
N LEU A 222 23.92 12.39 6.42
CA LEU A 222 25.11 11.89 5.76
C LEU A 222 25.19 12.32 4.28
N GLN A 223 24.04 12.35 3.60
CA GLN A 223 23.93 12.85 2.23
C GLN A 223 24.23 14.35 2.16
N SER A 224 23.70 15.15 3.11
CA SER A 224 23.94 16.61 3.16
C SER A 224 25.40 16.97 3.40
N ASN A 225 26.16 16.09 4.07
CA ASN A 225 27.59 16.25 4.33
C ASN A 225 28.48 15.60 3.27
N GLY A 226 27.90 15.07 2.18
CA GLY A 226 28.64 14.48 1.05
C GLY A 226 29.26 13.11 1.30
N VAL A 227 28.96 12.47 2.44
CA VAL A 227 29.55 11.18 2.85
C VAL A 227 28.82 9.99 2.22
N LEU A 228 27.56 10.20 1.86
CA LEU A 228 26.66 9.21 1.29
C LEU A 228 26.26 9.63 -0.12
N GLU A 229 26.54 8.77 -1.08
CA GLU A 229 26.10 8.93 -2.47
C GLU A 229 24.92 8.00 -2.75
N ILE A 230 23.76 8.59 -3.07
CA ILE A 230 22.61 7.83 -3.55
C ILE A 230 22.74 7.69 -5.07
N LEU A 231 23.03 6.48 -5.52
CA LEU A 231 23.22 6.17 -6.94
C LEU A 231 21.90 6.17 -7.70
N ALA A 232 20.83 5.67 -7.08
CA ALA A 232 19.49 5.60 -7.67
C ALA A 232 18.41 5.33 -6.61
N GLU A 233 17.22 5.90 -6.83
CA GLU A 233 16.00 5.64 -6.04
C GLU A 233 14.78 5.34 -6.94
N PRO A 234 14.65 4.13 -7.51
CA PRO A 234 13.44 3.78 -8.27
C PRO A 234 12.24 3.57 -7.34
N ASN A 235 11.06 3.95 -7.85
CA ASN A 235 9.79 3.87 -7.14
C ASN A 235 8.67 3.41 -8.09
N ILE A 236 7.97 2.33 -7.75
CA ILE A 236 6.91 1.75 -8.59
C ILE A 236 5.81 1.10 -7.75
N THR A 237 4.56 1.17 -8.22
CA THR A 237 3.39 0.57 -7.57
C THR A 237 2.81 -0.55 -8.43
N THR A 238 2.40 -1.65 -7.81
CA THR A 238 1.68 -2.75 -8.47
C THR A 238 0.64 -3.37 -7.54
N VAL A 239 -0.26 -4.19 -8.09
CA VAL A 239 -1.19 -4.99 -7.29
C VAL A 239 -0.52 -6.22 -6.72
N THR A 240 -1.00 -6.70 -5.57
CA THR A 240 -0.54 -7.96 -4.99
C THR A 240 -0.65 -9.13 -5.99
N GLY A 241 0.37 -9.98 -6.03
CA GLY A 241 0.50 -11.14 -6.91
C GLY A 241 0.90 -10.83 -8.35
N ARG A 242 1.08 -9.55 -8.73
CA ARG A 242 1.43 -9.17 -10.11
C ARG A 242 2.83 -8.60 -10.20
N SER A 243 3.64 -9.19 -11.09
CA SER A 243 4.97 -8.67 -11.41
C SER A 243 4.87 -7.32 -12.10
N ALA A 244 5.72 -6.39 -11.70
CA ALA A 244 5.90 -5.09 -12.31
C ALA A 244 7.38 -4.83 -12.59
N SER A 245 7.63 -4.09 -13.67
CA SER A 245 8.97 -3.70 -14.10
C SER A 245 9.05 -2.20 -14.31
N PHE A 246 10.19 -1.63 -13.95
CA PHE A 246 10.56 -0.24 -14.19
C PHE A 246 11.94 -0.22 -14.83
N LEU A 247 12.11 0.53 -15.90
CA LEU A 247 13.40 0.76 -16.54
C LEU A 247 13.51 2.26 -16.84
N ALA A 248 14.61 2.87 -16.40
CA ALA A 248 14.96 4.25 -16.69
C ALA A 248 16.45 4.32 -17.02
N GLY A 249 16.79 4.76 -18.22
CA GLY A 249 18.16 4.73 -18.69
C GLY A 249 18.27 4.91 -20.19
N GLY A 250 19.40 4.46 -20.75
CA GLY A 250 19.66 4.51 -22.18
C GLY A 250 20.20 3.18 -22.70
N GLU A 251 20.46 3.13 -24.00
CA GLU A 251 21.12 2.00 -24.64
C GLU A 251 22.41 2.48 -25.27
N ILE A 252 23.45 1.65 -25.22
CA ILE A 252 24.71 1.93 -25.91
C ILE A 252 24.97 0.84 -26.96
N PRO A 253 25.29 1.22 -28.20
CA PRO A 253 25.69 0.27 -29.23
C PRO A 253 27.10 -0.26 -28.95
N VAL A 254 27.21 -1.57 -28.77
CA VAL A 254 28.49 -2.28 -28.60
C VAL A 254 28.82 -3.00 -29.91
N PRO A 255 29.97 -2.71 -30.55
CA PRO A 255 30.38 -3.41 -31.75
C PRO A 255 30.77 -4.85 -31.41
N VAL A 256 30.16 -5.82 -32.11
CA VAL A 256 30.44 -7.25 -31.94
C VAL A 256 30.88 -7.85 -33.27
N PRO A 257 32.01 -8.59 -33.32
CA PRO A 257 32.45 -9.22 -34.56
C PRO A 257 31.50 -10.38 -34.91
N VAL A 258 30.78 -10.26 -36.02
CA VAL A 258 29.89 -11.34 -36.52
C VAL A 258 30.72 -12.33 -37.33
N ASN A 259 31.60 -11.82 -38.21
CA ASN A 259 32.57 -12.57 -39.02
C ASN A 259 33.87 -11.76 -39.17
N ARG A 260 34.91 -12.31 -39.82
CA ARG A 260 36.20 -11.61 -40.03
C ARG A 260 36.09 -10.23 -40.68
N ASP A 261 35.11 -10.05 -41.57
CA ASP A 261 34.91 -8.82 -42.36
C ASP A 261 33.62 -8.05 -42.00
N MET A 262 32.88 -8.49 -40.98
CA MET A 262 31.57 -7.92 -40.62
C MET A 262 31.46 -7.66 -39.12
N VAL A 263 31.22 -6.40 -38.77
CA VAL A 263 30.94 -5.96 -37.39
C VAL A 263 29.44 -5.69 -37.26
N GLY A 264 28.79 -6.39 -36.34
CA GLY A 264 27.42 -6.15 -35.92
C GLY A 264 27.36 -5.14 -34.77
N ILE A 265 26.18 -4.64 -34.48
CA ILE A 265 25.92 -3.74 -33.35
C ILE A 265 24.96 -4.45 -32.40
N GLU A 266 25.37 -4.63 -31.14
CA GLU A 266 24.53 -5.12 -30.06
C GLU A 266 24.18 -3.96 -29.12
N TYR A 267 22.89 -3.69 -28.93
CA TYR A 267 22.46 -2.64 -28.00
C TYR A 267 22.40 -3.19 -26.58
N LYS A 268 23.18 -2.57 -25.69
CA LYS A 268 23.19 -2.91 -24.27
C LYS A 268 22.58 -1.78 -23.45
N SER A 269 21.50 -2.07 -22.73
CA SER A 269 20.83 -1.09 -21.87
C SER A 269 21.67 -0.80 -20.62
N TYR A 270 21.64 0.45 -20.16
CA TYR A 270 22.19 0.88 -18.87
C TYR A 270 21.25 1.86 -18.17
N GLY A 271 21.41 2.02 -16.87
CA GLY A 271 20.58 2.86 -16.02
C GLY A 271 19.99 2.07 -14.87
N VAL A 272 18.77 2.39 -14.45
CA VAL A 272 18.08 1.77 -13.33
C VAL A 272 17.00 0.83 -13.86
N SER A 273 17.05 -0.43 -13.42
CA SER A 273 16.04 -1.44 -13.69
C SER A 273 15.55 -2.04 -12.38
N LEU A 274 14.24 -2.19 -12.24
CA LEU A 274 13.61 -2.82 -11.08
C LEU A 274 12.51 -3.74 -11.56
N VAL A 275 12.66 -5.03 -11.31
CA VAL A 275 11.59 -6.01 -11.46
C VAL A 275 11.21 -6.51 -10.08
N PHE A 276 9.91 -6.49 -9.76
CA PHE A 276 9.46 -7.07 -8.49
C PHE A 276 8.06 -7.68 -8.59
N THR A 277 7.80 -8.65 -7.72
CA THR A 277 6.49 -9.28 -7.55
C THR A 277 6.16 -9.29 -6.06
N PRO A 278 5.19 -8.48 -5.61
CA PRO A 278 4.80 -8.44 -4.21
C PRO A 278 3.63 -9.37 -3.93
N THR A 279 3.60 -9.98 -2.76
CA THR A 279 2.47 -10.77 -2.27
C THR A 279 2.14 -10.30 -0.86
N LEU A 280 0.89 -9.91 -0.62
CA LEU A 280 0.41 -9.55 0.72
C LEU A 280 0.15 -10.81 1.56
N LEU A 281 0.78 -10.88 2.72
CA LEU A 281 0.58 -11.93 3.73
C LEU A 281 -0.31 -11.41 4.86
N PRO A 282 -0.85 -12.31 5.71
CA PRO A 282 -1.50 -11.90 6.95
C PRO A 282 -0.58 -11.03 7.83
N ASN A 283 -1.17 -10.19 8.69
CA ASN A 283 -0.48 -9.28 9.61
C ASN A 283 0.34 -8.16 8.94
N ASP A 284 -0.15 -7.60 7.81
CA ASP A 284 0.49 -6.50 7.08
C ASP A 284 1.94 -6.75 6.65
N ARG A 285 2.29 -8.04 6.47
CA ARG A 285 3.58 -8.47 5.95
C ARG A 285 3.51 -8.61 4.44
N ILE A 286 4.63 -8.33 3.79
CA ILE A 286 4.72 -8.34 2.33
C ILE A 286 5.91 -9.21 1.95
N SER A 287 5.65 -10.31 1.24
CA SER A 287 6.70 -11.09 0.59
C SER A 287 7.01 -10.44 -0.75
N LEU A 288 8.28 -10.17 -0.99
CA LEU A 288 8.78 -9.45 -2.15
C LEU A 288 9.82 -10.31 -2.84
N GLN A 289 9.57 -10.72 -4.07
CA GLN A 289 10.62 -11.16 -4.98
C GLN A 289 11.12 -9.94 -5.73
N VAL A 290 12.39 -9.57 -5.56
CA VAL A 290 12.96 -8.32 -6.07
C VAL A 290 14.25 -8.57 -6.86
N ARG A 291 14.35 -7.91 -8.01
CA ARG A 291 15.55 -7.86 -8.84
C ARG A 291 15.86 -6.40 -9.21
N PRO A 292 16.41 -5.60 -8.28
CA PRO A 292 16.89 -4.27 -8.58
C PRO A 292 18.29 -4.33 -9.22
N GLU A 293 18.50 -3.51 -10.24
CA GLU A 293 19.78 -3.31 -10.92
C GLU A 293 20.01 -1.81 -11.17
N VAL A 294 21.22 -1.32 -10.87
CA VAL A 294 21.71 -0.03 -11.34
C VAL A 294 23.00 -0.25 -12.12
N SER A 295 23.08 0.33 -13.30
CA SER A 295 24.23 0.27 -14.19
C SER A 295 24.61 1.66 -14.67
N THR A 296 25.91 1.93 -14.65
CA THR A 296 26.50 3.18 -15.11
C THR A 296 27.64 2.88 -16.08
N LEU A 297 27.91 3.80 -17.00
CA LEU A 297 29.08 3.72 -17.86
C LEU A 297 30.33 3.96 -17.02
N ALA A 298 31.28 3.04 -17.08
CA ALA A 298 32.54 3.16 -16.37
C ALA A 298 33.65 3.58 -17.34
N SER A 299 34.46 4.55 -16.91
CA SER A 299 35.64 5.04 -17.63
C SER A 299 36.88 4.16 -17.41
N SER A 300 36.83 3.23 -16.48
CA SER A 300 37.86 2.23 -16.22
C SER A 300 37.57 0.94 -17.00
N GLY A 301 38.60 0.19 -17.39
CA GLY A 301 38.42 -1.08 -18.12
C GLY A 301 37.91 -0.91 -19.56
N LEU A 302 38.22 0.21 -20.21
CA LEU A 302 37.97 0.43 -21.63
C LEU A 302 38.69 -0.66 -22.44
N VAL A 303 38.00 -1.22 -23.43
CA VAL A 303 38.57 -2.18 -24.37
C VAL A 303 38.62 -1.53 -25.73
N GLU A 304 39.80 -1.52 -26.36
CA GLU A 304 39.96 -1.01 -27.71
C GLU A 304 39.92 -2.16 -28.71
N ILE A 305 38.92 -2.16 -29.59
CA ILE A 305 38.76 -3.15 -30.66
C ILE A 305 38.89 -2.42 -31.99
N ALA A 306 39.94 -2.71 -32.74
CA ALA A 306 40.19 -2.13 -34.07
C ALA A 306 40.11 -0.57 -34.11
N GLY A 307 40.61 0.11 -33.08
CA GLY A 307 40.57 1.58 -32.97
C GLY A 307 39.24 2.16 -32.46
N THR A 308 38.28 1.31 -32.07
CA THR A 308 37.02 1.72 -31.42
C THR A 308 37.07 1.43 -29.93
N THR A 309 36.89 2.45 -29.11
CA THR A 309 36.81 2.31 -27.65
C THR A 309 35.42 1.81 -27.24
N VAL A 310 35.36 0.61 -26.66
CA VAL A 310 34.16 0.04 -26.05
C VAL A 310 34.19 0.38 -24.55
N PRO A 311 33.20 1.14 -24.04
CA PRO A 311 33.14 1.44 -22.62
C PRO A 311 32.72 0.22 -21.81
N SER A 312 33.17 0.17 -20.57
CA SER A 312 32.75 -0.86 -19.62
C SER A 312 31.53 -0.38 -18.82
N PHE A 313 30.90 -1.30 -18.10
CA PHE A 313 29.75 -0.99 -17.23
C PHE A 313 30.08 -1.34 -15.80
N SER A 314 29.71 -0.45 -14.88
CA SER A 314 29.63 -0.75 -13.45
C SER A 314 28.19 -1.15 -13.13
N VAL A 315 27.96 -2.42 -12.79
CA VAL A 315 26.62 -2.98 -12.54
C VAL A 315 26.51 -3.41 -11.09
N ARG A 316 25.45 -2.96 -10.41
CA ARG A 316 25.10 -3.35 -9.04
C ARG A 316 23.71 -3.98 -9.10
N ARG A 317 23.61 -5.27 -8.80
CA ARG A 317 22.35 -6.04 -8.87
C ARG A 317 22.20 -6.95 -7.67
N ALA A 318 20.96 -7.13 -7.22
CA ALA A 318 20.56 -8.20 -6.32
C ALA A 318 19.40 -8.99 -6.94
N ASP A 319 19.26 -10.27 -6.59
CA ASP A 319 18.08 -11.09 -6.86
C ASP A 319 17.77 -11.87 -5.58
N THR A 320 16.64 -11.57 -4.95
CA THR A 320 16.29 -12.17 -3.66
C THR A 320 14.78 -12.19 -3.44
N GLN A 321 14.36 -13.00 -2.47
CA GLN A 321 13.02 -12.99 -1.93
C GLN A 321 13.08 -12.70 -0.43
N VAL A 322 12.36 -11.68 0.01
CA VAL A 322 12.36 -11.21 1.40
C VAL A 322 10.95 -10.96 1.90
N GLU A 323 10.75 -11.03 3.21
CA GLU A 323 9.50 -10.68 3.87
C GLU A 323 9.71 -9.46 4.76
N VAL A 324 8.97 -8.39 4.49
CA VAL A 324 9.14 -7.09 5.15
C VAL A 324 7.77 -6.53 5.51
N GLY A 325 7.65 -5.84 6.65
CA GLY A 325 6.42 -5.14 7.00
C GLY A 325 6.20 -3.88 6.16
N SER A 326 4.95 -3.46 5.97
CA SER A 326 4.66 -2.18 5.32
C SER A 326 5.33 -1.00 6.05
N GLY A 327 6.02 -0.14 5.31
CA GLY A 327 6.76 1.03 5.78
C GLY A 327 8.13 0.72 6.40
N GLN A 328 8.54 -0.54 6.48
CA GLN A 328 9.83 -0.92 7.04
C GLN A 328 10.91 -0.94 5.97
N THR A 329 12.05 -0.30 6.25
CA THR A 329 13.23 -0.40 5.39
C THR A 329 14.04 -1.64 5.73
N PHE A 330 14.43 -2.40 4.71
CA PHE A 330 15.25 -3.61 4.84
C PHE A 330 16.43 -3.59 3.88
N ALA A 331 17.62 -3.94 4.36
CA ALA A 331 18.81 -4.09 3.52
C ALA A 331 18.84 -5.48 2.89
N ILE A 332 18.81 -5.55 1.57
CA ILE A 332 18.80 -6.83 0.83
C ILE A 332 20.18 -7.27 0.36
N ALA A 333 21.13 -6.34 0.27
CA ALA A 333 22.50 -6.61 -0.13
C ALA A 333 23.45 -5.57 0.46
N GLY A 334 24.68 -6.00 0.73
CA GLY A 334 25.79 -5.15 1.13
C GLY A 334 27.09 -5.66 0.51
N LEU A 335 27.95 -4.77 0.01
CA LEU A 335 29.26 -5.10 -0.52
C LEU A 335 30.30 -4.13 0.02
N PHE A 336 31.34 -4.67 0.62
CA PHE A 336 32.51 -3.94 1.06
C PHE A 336 33.64 -4.09 0.03
N GLN A 337 34.19 -2.96 -0.42
CA GLN A 337 35.29 -2.92 -1.37
C GLN A 337 36.46 -2.09 -0.83
N ARG A 338 37.68 -2.61 -0.96
CA ARG A 338 38.93 -1.93 -0.59
C ARG A 338 39.90 -1.95 -1.77
N GLY A 339 40.28 -0.76 -2.24
CA GLY A 339 41.40 -0.54 -3.14
C GLY A 339 42.60 0.04 -2.38
N ASN A 340 43.78 -0.54 -2.58
CA ASN A 340 45.03 0.04 -2.11
C ASN A 340 45.92 0.31 -3.34
N ALA A 341 46.35 1.56 -3.52
CA ALA A 341 47.36 1.96 -4.48
C ALA A 341 48.57 2.49 -3.71
N THR A 342 49.77 2.13 -4.14
CA THR A 342 51.02 2.64 -3.58
C THR A 342 51.86 3.15 -4.73
N ASP A 343 51.97 4.47 -4.82
CA ASP A 343 52.85 5.13 -5.79
C ASP A 343 54.19 5.39 -5.11
N ILE A 344 55.26 4.95 -5.76
CA ILE A 344 56.63 5.13 -5.28
C ILE A 344 57.38 5.96 -6.31
N ASP A 345 57.58 7.23 -5.98
CA ASP A 345 58.45 8.12 -6.76
C ASP A 345 59.86 7.99 -6.22
N LYS A 346 60.82 7.51 -7.02
CA LYS A 346 62.22 7.37 -6.61
C LYS A 346 63.17 8.08 -7.56
N LEU A 347 64.24 8.67 -7.03
CA LEU A 347 65.33 9.18 -7.85
C LEU A 347 66.13 8.01 -8.45
N PRO A 348 66.44 8.03 -9.75
CA PRO A 348 67.26 6.98 -10.37
C PRO A 348 68.66 6.94 -9.70
N ILE A 349 69.23 5.74 -9.57
CA ILE A 349 70.51 5.43 -8.89
C ILE A 349 70.46 5.60 -7.37
N LEU A 350 70.10 6.79 -6.87
CA LEU A 350 70.09 7.11 -5.43
C LEU A 350 69.00 6.37 -4.66
N GLY A 351 67.85 6.10 -5.29
CA GLY A 351 66.73 5.37 -4.68
C GLY A 351 66.96 3.87 -4.51
N ASP A 352 67.95 3.30 -5.19
CA ASP A 352 68.25 1.85 -5.16
C ASP A 352 69.38 1.49 -4.18
N ILE A 353 70.01 2.47 -3.52
CA ILE A 353 71.09 2.23 -2.55
C ILE A 353 70.50 1.55 -1.30
N PRO A 354 71.04 0.39 -0.86
CA PRO A 354 70.62 -0.24 0.39
C PRO A 354 70.76 0.74 1.56
N ILE A 355 69.79 0.75 2.48
CA ILE A 355 69.74 1.60 3.68
C ILE A 355 69.49 3.09 3.37
N LEU A 356 70.25 3.69 2.44
CA LEU A 356 70.18 5.14 2.12
C LEU A 356 69.06 5.49 1.12
N GLY A 357 68.64 4.55 0.27
CA GLY A 357 67.63 4.79 -0.76
C GLY A 357 66.24 5.17 -0.22
N GLN A 358 65.95 4.88 1.05
CA GLN A 358 64.69 5.33 1.68
C GLN A 358 64.58 6.85 1.81
N LEU A 359 65.70 7.57 1.90
CA LEU A 359 65.71 9.05 1.96
C LEU A 359 65.48 9.70 0.59
N PHE A 360 65.63 8.93 -0.49
CA PHE A 360 65.56 9.40 -1.88
C PHE A 360 64.36 8.83 -2.65
N GLN A 361 63.37 8.27 -1.93
CA GLN A 361 62.09 7.85 -2.46
C GLN A 361 60.95 8.52 -1.68
N SER A 362 59.92 8.95 -2.38
CA SER A 362 58.64 9.38 -1.81
C SER A 362 57.62 8.27 -2.04
N ARG A 363 56.87 7.89 -1.00
CA ARG A 363 55.81 6.89 -1.09
C ARG A 363 54.48 7.58 -0.84
N ARG A 364 53.59 7.58 -1.83
CA ARG A 364 52.21 7.99 -1.67
C ARG A 364 51.34 6.74 -1.55
N PHE A 365 50.77 6.56 -0.37
CA PHE A 365 49.79 5.51 -0.11
C PHE A 365 48.40 6.09 -0.33
N GLN A 366 47.64 5.52 -1.27
CA GLN A 366 46.24 5.85 -1.48
C GLN A 366 45.40 4.62 -1.14
N ARG A 367 44.52 4.75 -0.15
CA ARG A 367 43.54 3.72 0.21
C ARG A 367 42.16 4.25 -0.14
N ASN A 368 41.38 3.49 -0.88
CA ASN A 368 39.98 3.78 -1.19
C ASN A 368 39.13 2.65 -0.59
N GLU A 369 38.23 2.96 0.33
CA GLU A 369 37.30 1.97 0.91
C GLU A 369 35.87 2.43 0.64
N THR A 370 35.10 1.64 -0.10
CA THR A 370 33.69 1.91 -0.41
C THR A 370 32.79 0.81 0.15
N GLU A 371 31.60 1.20 0.59
CA GLU A 371 30.57 0.29 1.07
C GLU A 371 29.27 0.58 0.31
N LEU A 372 28.80 -0.42 -0.44
CA LEU A 372 27.54 -0.37 -1.17
C LEU A 372 26.47 -1.10 -0.37
N VAL A 373 25.30 -0.48 -0.23
CA VAL A 373 24.11 -1.09 0.38
C VAL A 373 22.91 -0.91 -0.54
N ILE A 374 22.11 -1.96 -0.70
CA ILE A 374 20.83 -1.91 -1.41
C ILE A 374 19.71 -2.06 -0.39
N LEU A 375 18.89 -1.02 -0.27
CA LEU A 375 17.78 -0.91 0.67
C LEU A 375 16.46 -0.98 -0.07
N ILE A 376 15.45 -1.63 0.52
CA ILE A 376 14.07 -1.64 -0.01
C ILE A 376 13.10 -1.18 1.07
N THR A 377 12.02 -0.53 0.69
CA THR A 377 10.93 -0.12 1.60
C THR A 377 9.59 -0.28 0.87
N PRO A 378 8.79 -1.31 1.20
CA PRO A 378 7.46 -1.47 0.64
C PRO A 378 6.43 -0.65 1.42
N TYR A 379 5.41 -0.12 0.75
CA TYR A 379 4.27 0.55 1.35
C TYR A 379 2.98 -0.08 0.82
N LEU A 380 2.07 -0.46 1.71
CA LEU A 380 0.70 -0.78 1.34
C LEU A 380 -0.03 0.53 1.02
N VAL A 381 -0.49 0.69 -0.23
CA VAL A 381 -1.12 1.93 -0.70
C VAL A 381 -2.57 1.69 -1.07
N LYS A 382 -3.42 2.66 -0.77
CA LYS A 382 -4.84 2.62 -1.15
C LYS A 382 -5.04 3.46 -2.41
N PRO A 383 -5.87 2.98 -3.36
CA PRO A 383 -6.25 3.81 -4.50
C PRO A 383 -7.06 5.02 -4.00
N VAL A 384 -6.64 6.22 -4.39
CA VAL A 384 -7.37 7.44 -4.06
C VAL A 384 -8.72 7.44 -4.80
N SER A 385 -9.81 7.56 -4.05
CA SER A 385 -11.16 7.69 -4.57
C SER A 385 -11.61 9.14 -4.38
N GLY A 386 -11.04 10.09 -5.14
CA GLY A 386 -11.29 11.52 -4.96
C GLY A 386 -10.74 12.38 -6.10
N LYS A 387 -10.93 13.72 -6.01
CA LYS A 387 -10.34 14.68 -6.95
C LYS A 387 -8.83 14.41 -7.08
N ALA A 388 -8.33 14.45 -8.32
CA ALA A 388 -6.95 14.13 -8.67
C ALA A 388 -5.96 14.77 -7.68
N SER A 389 -5.03 13.95 -7.16
CA SER A 389 -3.99 14.40 -6.25
C SER A 389 -3.18 15.50 -6.93
N ALA A 390 -2.96 16.62 -6.22
CA ALA A 390 -2.31 17.80 -6.75
C ALA A 390 -0.97 17.42 -7.41
N THR A 391 -0.88 17.69 -8.70
CA THR A 391 0.35 17.47 -9.46
C THR A 391 1.35 18.57 -9.10
N PRO A 392 2.68 18.34 -9.21
CA PRO A 392 3.69 19.39 -8.98
C PRO A 392 3.50 20.64 -9.87
N LEU A 393 2.71 20.54 -10.94
CA LEU A 393 2.35 21.63 -11.83
C LEU A 393 1.16 22.47 -11.34
N ASP A 394 0.38 21.99 -10.37
CA ASP A 394 -0.79 22.71 -9.87
C ASP A 394 -0.40 23.86 -8.94
N SER A 395 0.68 23.72 -8.17
CA SER A 395 1.24 24.82 -7.36
C SER A 395 1.83 25.95 -8.21
N ALA A 396 2.22 25.67 -9.45
CA ALA A 396 2.73 26.67 -10.38
C ALA A 396 1.61 27.52 -11.02
N ARG A 397 0.35 27.07 -10.99
CA ARG A 397 -0.80 27.82 -11.53
C ARG A 397 -1.39 28.82 -10.54
N GLU A 398 -1.13 28.67 -9.25
CA GLU A 398 -1.65 29.54 -8.20
C GLU A 398 -0.80 30.82 -8.04
N ASN A 399 -0.89 31.74 -9.02
CA ASN A 399 -0.68 33.21 -8.94
C ASN A 399 0.22 33.81 -10.05
N PRO A 400 -0.32 34.16 -11.23
CA PRO A 400 0.39 35.04 -12.17
C PRO A 400 0.64 36.45 -11.61
N ALA A 401 -0.14 36.89 -10.61
CA ALA A 401 -0.01 38.21 -9.98
C ALA A 401 1.23 38.33 -9.06
N ARG A 402 1.75 37.21 -8.55
CA ARG A 402 2.88 37.21 -7.60
C ARG A 402 4.25 37.25 -8.28
N LEU A 403 4.33 36.88 -9.57
CA LEU A 403 5.54 37.01 -10.39
C LEU A 403 5.81 38.47 -10.83
N LEU A 404 4.77 39.31 -10.85
CA LEU A 404 4.85 40.70 -11.30
C LEU A 404 5.15 41.69 -10.16
N MET A 405 4.92 41.31 -8.90
CA MET A 405 5.36 42.07 -7.73
C MET A 405 6.60 41.38 -7.15
N GLY A 406 7.79 41.91 -7.47
CA GLY A 406 9.11 41.39 -7.10
C GLY A 406 9.42 41.35 -5.60
N GLY A 407 8.62 40.64 -4.82
CA GLY A 407 8.97 40.23 -3.45
C GLY A 407 9.94 39.04 -3.48
N PRO A 408 10.86 38.93 -2.50
CA PRO A 408 11.87 37.88 -2.49
C PRO A 408 11.19 36.50 -2.50
N ALA A 409 11.46 35.75 -3.56
CA ALA A 409 11.02 34.38 -3.72
C ALA A 409 11.70 33.51 -2.64
N GLY A 410 11.02 33.32 -1.51
CA GLY A 410 11.34 32.24 -0.60
C GLY A 410 11.09 30.91 -1.30
N LEU A 411 12.10 30.38 -1.97
CA LEU A 411 12.11 29.00 -2.46
C LEU A 411 12.07 28.10 -1.23
N LYS A 412 10.86 27.72 -0.80
CA LYS A 412 10.69 26.57 0.08
C LYS A 412 11.09 25.37 -0.77
N ASN A 413 12.31 24.88 -0.56
CA ASN A 413 12.82 23.68 -1.20
C ASN A 413 11.95 22.49 -0.77
N SER A 414 10.88 22.21 -1.52
CA SER A 414 10.15 20.97 -1.41
C SER A 414 10.77 19.99 -2.39
N SER A 415 11.89 19.38 -1.99
CA SER A 415 12.52 18.26 -2.69
C SER A 415 11.69 16.96 -2.62
N ASN A 416 10.39 17.03 -2.38
CA ASN A 416 9.51 15.87 -2.35
C ASN A 416 9.05 15.50 -3.76
N PHE A 417 9.96 14.87 -4.51
CA PHE A 417 9.60 14.04 -5.65
C PHE A 417 8.96 12.74 -5.14
N GLY A 418 7.66 12.59 -5.33
CA GLY A 418 6.96 11.35 -5.02
C GLY A 418 5.46 11.48 -5.25
N PHE A 419 4.85 10.45 -5.84
CA PHE A 419 3.39 10.31 -5.81
C PHE A 419 2.94 10.30 -4.34
N TYR A 420 2.07 11.22 -3.96
CA TYR A 420 1.47 11.23 -2.64
C TYR A 420 0.68 9.92 -2.44
N VAL A 421 1.19 9.07 -1.56
CA VAL A 421 0.42 8.00 -0.93
C VAL A 421 -0.19 8.63 0.32
N TYR A 422 -1.51 8.78 0.34
CA TYR A 422 -2.25 9.14 1.56
C TYR A 422 -2.72 7.89 2.30
#